data_AF-A0A7U9RJE7-F1
#
_entry.id   AF-A0A7U9RJE7-F1
#
_cell.length_a   1.000
_cell.length_b   1.000
_cell.length_c   1.000
_cell.angle_alpha   90.00
_cell.angle_beta   90.00
_cell.angle_gamma   90.00
#
_symmetry.space_group_name_H-M   'P 1'
#
loop_
_entity.id
_entity.type
_entity.pdbx_description
1 polymer ?
#
loop_
_entity_poly.entity_id
_entity_poly.type
_entity_poly.pdbx_seq_one_letter_code
_entity_poly.pdbx_strand_id
1 'polypeptide(L)'
;MILYLSASTDLEDLVIDYIEIKLVTGETVSLNWDESDIERLDNGFNARYKGVYFDEEYANGKLSSLREIQIDKIGIYAESGSYSDIVITEMIFEDAGEQYDLEHLLPYVTNMKECEMS
;
A
#
# COMPACT_ATOMS: atom_id res chain seq x y z
N MET A 1 10.92 -0.48 -9.36
CA MET A 1 9.59 0.06 -9.04
C MET A 1 9.60 0.73 -7.67
N ILE A 2 8.95 1.88 -7.60
CA ILE A 2 8.66 2.64 -6.37
C ILE A 2 7.14 2.79 -6.29
N LEU A 3 6.56 2.59 -5.10
CA LEU A 3 5.17 2.92 -4.81
C LEU A 3 5.14 4.21 -3.97
N TYR A 4 4.46 5.23 -4.49
CA TYR A 4 4.09 6.43 -3.75
C TYR A 4 2.69 6.24 -3.18
N LEU A 5 2.51 6.49 -1.90
CA LEU A 5 1.24 6.29 -1.22
C LEU A 5 0.97 7.44 -0.26
N SER A 6 -0.24 7.99 -0.30
CA SER A 6 -0.73 8.92 0.72
C SER A 6 -1.88 8.29 1.48
N ALA A 7 -1.86 8.45 2.80
CA ALA A 7 -2.92 7.99 3.68
C ALA A 7 -3.33 9.07 4.66
N SER A 8 -4.62 9.20 4.90
CA SER A 8 -5.18 9.99 5.98
C SER A 8 -5.53 9.08 7.17
N THR A 9 -5.07 9.48 8.35
CA THR A 9 -5.29 8.77 9.61
C THR A 9 -4.99 9.70 10.78
N ASP A 10 -5.62 9.43 11.93
CA ASP A 10 -5.31 10.09 13.21
C ASP A 10 -4.19 9.36 13.99
N LEU A 11 -3.65 8.27 13.45
CA LEU A 11 -2.59 7.46 14.08
C LEU A 11 -1.20 7.94 13.63
N GLU A 12 -0.48 8.60 14.55
CA GLU A 12 0.85 9.19 14.28
C GLU A 12 1.94 8.15 13.98
N ASP A 13 1.81 6.95 14.53
CA ASP A 13 2.81 5.88 14.50
C ASP A 13 2.46 4.74 13.53
N LEU A 14 1.47 4.96 12.66
CA LEU A 14 0.99 3.94 11.74
C LEU A 14 2.01 3.59 10.64
N VAL A 15 2.20 2.30 10.38
CA VAL A 15 3.02 1.78 9.29
C VAL A 15 2.19 0.79 8.47
N ILE A 16 2.38 0.80 7.15
CA ILE A 16 1.88 -0.27 6.27
C ILE A 16 2.94 -1.36 6.24
N ASP A 17 2.54 -2.62 6.41
CA ASP A 17 3.43 -3.78 6.41
C ASP A 17 3.46 -4.46 5.03
N TYR A 18 2.28 -4.64 4.43
CA TYR A 18 2.12 -5.19 3.09
C TYR A 18 0.80 -4.73 2.46
N ILE A 19 0.66 -4.92 1.16
CA ILE A 19 -0.58 -4.72 0.41
C ILE A 19 -0.86 -5.99 -0.37
N GLU A 20 -2.06 -6.54 -0.31
CA GLU A 20 -2.50 -7.62 -1.20
C GLU A 20 -3.37 -7.03 -2.29
N ILE A 21 -3.04 -7.33 -3.55
CA ILE A 21 -3.84 -6.95 -4.71
C ILE A 21 -4.28 -8.19 -5.47
N LYS A 22 -5.44 -8.10 -6.10
CA LYS A 22 -5.91 -9.09 -7.05
C LYS A 22 -5.64 -8.63 -8.48
N LEU A 23 -4.87 -9.42 -9.21
CA LEU A 23 -4.58 -9.20 -10.62
C LEU A 23 -5.81 -9.53 -11.50
N VAL A 24 -5.81 -9.01 -12.73
CA VAL A 24 -6.85 -9.34 -13.73
C VAL A 24 -6.92 -10.84 -14.05
N THR A 25 -5.83 -11.57 -13.83
CA THR A 25 -5.76 -13.04 -13.94
C THR A 25 -6.60 -13.75 -12.87
N GLY A 26 -6.98 -13.04 -11.81
CA GLY A 26 -7.68 -13.56 -10.63
C GLY A 26 -6.73 -13.99 -9.51
N GLU A 27 -5.42 -13.96 -9.73
CA GLU A 27 -4.38 -14.24 -8.74
C GLU A 27 -4.28 -13.09 -7.73
N THR A 28 -4.15 -13.43 -6.45
CA THR A 28 -3.83 -12.46 -5.40
C THR A 28 -2.33 -12.49 -5.16
N VAL A 29 -1.69 -11.33 -5.22
CA VAL A 29 -0.24 -11.16 -4.99
C VAL A 29 0.00 -10.19 -3.84
N SER A 30 1.01 -10.48 -3.02
CA SER A 30 1.45 -9.60 -1.94
C SER A 30 2.53 -8.63 -2.43
N LEU A 31 2.36 -7.35 -2.10
CA LEU A 31 3.33 -6.30 -2.30
C LEU A 31 4.06 -5.98 -1.00
N ASN A 32 5.38 -6.17 -1.04
CA ASN A 32 6.31 -5.77 0.00
C ASN A 32 7.44 -4.91 -0.63
N TRP A 33 8.36 -4.38 0.17
CA TRP A 33 9.41 -3.47 -0.30
C TRP A 33 10.68 -3.55 0.57
N ASP A 34 11.79 -3.09 0.02
CA ASP A 34 13.10 -3.05 0.69
C ASP A 34 13.18 -1.91 1.71
N GLU A 35 12.68 -0.72 1.36
CA GLU A 35 12.84 0.51 2.14
C GLU A 35 11.54 1.33 2.13
N SER A 36 11.26 2.00 3.25
CA SER A 36 10.18 2.97 3.39
C SER A 36 10.75 4.34 3.76
N ASP A 37 10.49 5.36 2.94
CA ASP A 37 10.61 6.76 3.36
C ASP A 37 9.22 7.27 3.73
N ILE A 38 9.01 7.70 4.97
CA ILE A 38 7.71 8.17 5.47
C ILE A 38 7.83 9.62 5.93
N GLU A 39 7.03 10.50 5.34
CA GLU A 39 6.79 11.87 5.77
C GLU A 39 5.49 11.92 6.58
N ARG A 40 5.59 12.21 7.88
CA ARG A 40 4.43 12.36 8.77
C ARG A 40 3.79 13.74 8.62
N LEU A 41 2.47 13.77 8.59
CA LEU A 41 1.64 14.97 8.49
C LEU A 41 0.68 15.02 9.68
N ASP A 42 0.09 16.18 9.94
CA ASP A 42 -0.85 16.37 11.05
C ASP A 42 -2.09 15.46 10.95
N ASN A 43 -2.48 15.02 9.75
CA ASN A 43 -3.69 14.23 9.48
C ASN A 43 -3.41 12.98 8.62
N GLY A 44 -2.18 12.47 8.65
CA GLY A 44 -1.79 11.32 7.85
C GLY A 44 -0.30 11.22 7.57
N PHE A 45 0.05 10.62 6.43
CA PHE A 45 1.43 10.54 5.97
C PHE A 45 1.51 10.36 4.45
N ASN A 46 2.67 10.73 3.90
CA ASN A 46 3.11 10.33 2.57
C ASN A 46 4.22 9.29 2.72
N ALA A 47 4.17 8.24 1.91
CA ALA A 47 5.17 7.18 1.91
C ALA A 47 5.73 6.94 0.51
N ARG A 48 7.01 6.60 0.47
CA ARG A 48 7.70 6.08 -0.72
C ARG A 48 8.27 4.72 -0.37
N TYR A 49 7.71 3.69 -0.97
CA TYR A 49 8.14 2.31 -0.82
C TYR A 49 9.03 1.92 -1.99
N LYS A 50 10.31 1.67 -1.73
CA LYS A 50 11.33 1.42 -2.76
C LYS A 50 11.69 -0.06 -2.83
N GLY A 51 11.99 -0.54 -4.04
CA GLY A 51 12.30 -1.95 -4.26
C GLY A 51 11.08 -2.83 -4.06
N VAL A 52 9.95 -2.46 -4.69
CA VAL A 52 8.69 -3.21 -4.55
C VAL A 52 8.83 -4.63 -5.13
N TYR A 53 8.27 -5.61 -4.43
CA TYR A 53 8.16 -7.01 -4.83
C TYR A 53 6.69 -7.38 -5.07
N PHE A 54 6.42 -8.30 -6.00
CA PHE A 54 5.18 -9.07 -6.07
C PHE A 54 5.52 -10.52 -5.74
N ASP A 55 4.97 -11.08 -4.66
CA ASP A 55 5.24 -12.44 -4.17
C ASP A 55 6.74 -12.78 -4.14
N GLU A 56 7.51 -11.99 -3.40
CA GLU A 56 8.96 -12.15 -3.20
C GLU A 56 9.84 -11.91 -4.45
N GLU A 57 9.25 -11.60 -5.61
CA GLU A 57 9.99 -11.22 -6.81
C GLU A 57 9.94 -9.71 -7.07
N TYR A 58 11.09 -9.10 -7.39
CA TYR A 58 11.13 -7.68 -7.75
C TYR A 58 10.11 -7.34 -8.84
N ALA A 59 9.33 -6.28 -8.60
CA ALA A 59 8.25 -5.84 -9.48
C ALA A 59 8.73 -5.00 -10.68
N ASN A 60 10.04 -4.76 -10.81
CA ASN A 60 10.61 -4.05 -11.95
C ASN A 60 10.19 -4.73 -13.28
N GLY A 61 9.70 -3.92 -14.22
CA GLY A 61 9.16 -4.37 -15.51
C GLY A 61 7.71 -4.86 -15.45
N LYS A 62 7.08 -4.95 -14.27
CA LYS A 62 5.72 -5.48 -14.09
C LYS A 62 4.63 -4.41 -14.04
N LEU A 63 4.90 -3.14 -14.39
CA LEU A 63 3.92 -2.05 -14.33
C LEU A 63 2.62 -2.36 -15.11
N SER A 64 2.71 -3.10 -16.22
CA SER A 64 1.55 -3.48 -17.03
C SER A 64 0.61 -4.49 -16.36
N SER A 65 1.08 -5.26 -15.38
CA SER A 65 0.23 -6.21 -14.64
C SER A 65 -0.66 -5.52 -13.60
N LEU A 66 -0.40 -4.25 -13.29
CA LEU A 66 -1.22 -3.43 -12.39
C LEU A 66 -2.50 -2.90 -13.06
N ARG A 67 -2.72 -3.19 -14.35
CA ARG A 67 -3.94 -2.79 -15.04
C ARG A 67 -5.14 -3.56 -14.51
N GLU A 68 -6.20 -2.83 -14.17
CA GLU A 68 -7.49 -3.37 -13.72
C GLU A 68 -7.38 -4.28 -12.48
N ILE A 69 -6.42 -4.00 -11.60
CA ILE A 69 -6.30 -4.70 -10.33
C ILE A 69 -7.43 -4.30 -9.36
N GLN A 70 -7.52 -5.03 -8.25
CA GLN A 70 -8.30 -4.64 -7.08
C GLN A 70 -7.40 -4.68 -5.86
N ILE A 71 -7.65 -3.79 -4.89
CA ILE A 71 -7.04 -3.91 -3.56
C ILE A 71 -7.84 -4.95 -2.79
N ASP A 72 -7.18 -6.02 -2.33
CA ASP A 72 -7.81 -7.09 -1.55
C ASP A 72 -7.68 -6.80 -0.05
N LYS A 73 -6.46 -6.43 0.37
CA LYS A 73 -6.15 -6.13 1.77
C LYS A 73 -4.94 -5.20 1.90
N ILE A 74 -4.88 -4.45 2.99
CA ILE A 74 -3.69 -3.72 3.40
C ILE A 74 -3.37 -4.14 4.83
N GLY A 75 -2.18 -4.71 5.03
CA GLY A 75 -1.61 -5.00 6.33
C GLY A 75 -1.04 -3.74 6.96
N ILE A 76 -1.46 -3.43 8.18
CA ILE A 76 -1.16 -2.19 8.88
C ILE A 76 -0.82 -2.48 10.34
N TYR A 77 0.07 -1.67 10.90
CA TYR A 77 0.56 -1.79 12.25
C TYR A 77 0.71 -0.40 12.90
N ALA A 78 0.35 -0.27 14.17
CA ALA A 78 0.67 0.90 15.01
C ALA A 78 1.10 0.40 16.40
N GLU A 79 2.17 0.97 16.93
CA GLU A 79 2.71 0.62 18.25
C GLU A 79 1.77 1.04 19.38
N SER A 80 1.02 2.13 19.18
CA SER A 80 0.06 2.70 20.12
C SER A 80 -1.12 1.78 20.41
N GLY A 81 -1.33 0.75 19.59
CA GLY A 81 -2.44 -0.20 19.71
C GLY A 81 -3.82 0.45 19.58
N SER A 82 -3.87 1.68 19.07
CA SER A 82 -5.11 2.43 18.87
C SER A 82 -5.76 2.05 17.55
N TYR A 83 -7.09 1.94 17.56
CA TYR A 83 -7.86 1.56 16.39
C TYR A 83 -8.44 2.82 15.74
N SER A 84 -8.09 3.05 14.48
CA SER A 84 -8.72 4.06 13.64
C SER A 84 -8.86 3.55 12.22
N ASP A 85 -9.83 4.10 11.50
CA ASP A 85 -9.92 3.94 10.07
C ASP A 85 -8.75 4.66 9.41
N ILE A 86 -8.29 4.11 8.29
CA ILE A 86 -7.26 4.68 7.45
C ILE A 86 -7.85 4.81 6.07
N VAL A 87 -7.63 5.97 5.46
CA VAL A 87 -8.08 6.26 4.12
C VAL A 87 -6.86 6.42 3.24
N ILE A 88 -6.61 5.45 2.36
CA ILE A 88 -5.62 5.59 1.30
C ILE A 88 -6.20 6.53 0.25
N THR A 89 -5.51 7.63 -0.02
CA THR A 89 -5.97 8.69 -0.92
C THR A 89 -5.16 8.77 -2.21
N GLU A 90 -3.94 8.24 -2.22
CA GLU A 90 -3.07 8.19 -3.41
C GLU A 90 -2.31 6.87 -3.43
N MET A 91 -2.19 6.26 -4.62
CA MET A 91 -1.33 5.09 -4.89
C MET A 91 -0.81 5.17 -6.32
N ILE A 92 0.46 5.56 -6.48
CA ILE A 92 1.12 5.71 -7.77
C ILE A 92 2.32 4.78 -7.83
N PHE A 93 2.37 3.92 -8.84
CA PHE A 93 3.54 3.09 -9.13
C PHE A 93 4.40 3.77 -10.19
N GLU A 94 5.69 3.92 -9.89
CA GLU A 94 6.69 4.41 -10.85
C GLU A 94 7.71 3.32 -11.15
N ASP A 95 8.00 3.10 -12.43
CA ASP A 95 9.06 2.21 -12.85
C ASP A 95 9.72 2.68 -14.15
N ALA A 96 11.04 2.86 -14.10
CA ALA A 96 11.86 3.35 -15.23
C ALA A 96 11.35 4.65 -15.90
N GLY A 97 10.72 5.55 -15.14
CA GLY A 97 10.18 6.82 -15.61
C GLY A 97 8.73 6.77 -16.12
N GLU A 98 8.14 5.57 -16.21
CA GLU A 98 6.72 5.40 -16.47
C GLU A 98 5.96 5.38 -15.14
N GLN A 99 4.72 5.88 -15.15
CA GLN A 99 3.85 5.91 -13.97
C GLN A 99 2.50 5.27 -14.26
N TYR A 100 1.94 4.63 -13.24
CA TYR A 100 0.58 4.10 -13.26
C TYR A 100 -0.14 4.47 -11.96
N ASP A 101 -1.24 5.20 -12.11
CA ASP A 101 -2.05 5.69 -11.00
C ASP A 101 -3.27 4.78 -10.77
N LEU A 102 -3.49 4.43 -9.51
CA LEU A 102 -4.67 3.69 -9.05
C LEU A 102 -5.86 4.57 -8.66
N GLU A 103 -5.93 5.82 -9.12
CA GLU A 103 -7.06 6.76 -8.93
C GLU A 103 -8.45 6.11 -8.96
N HIS A 104 -8.68 5.15 -9.85
CA HIS A 104 -9.97 4.44 -10.00
C HIS A 104 -10.36 3.52 -8.83
N LEU A 105 -9.41 3.21 -7.92
CA LEU A 105 -9.61 2.40 -6.72
C LEU A 105 -9.62 3.23 -5.44
N LEU A 106 -9.49 4.56 -5.56
CA LEU A 106 -9.30 5.47 -4.44
C LEU A 106 -10.51 6.41 -4.28
N PRO A 107 -10.82 6.84 -3.04
CA PRO A 107 -10.16 6.47 -1.79
C PRO A 107 -10.46 5.02 -1.37
N TYR A 108 -9.47 4.35 -0.77
CA TYR A 108 -9.63 3.02 -0.20
C TYR A 108 -9.63 3.11 1.32
N VAL A 109 -10.69 2.62 1.97
CA VAL A 109 -10.83 2.64 3.43
C VAL A 109 -10.50 1.26 3.98
N THR A 110 -9.60 1.21 4.96
CA THR A 110 -9.25 0.01 5.72
C THR A 110 -9.12 0.33 7.20
N ASN A 111 -9.09 -0.69 8.05
CA ASN A 111 -8.94 -0.51 9.48
C ASN A 111 -8.07 -1.61 10.09
N MET A 112 -7.49 -1.31 11.26
CA MET A 112 -6.79 -2.32 12.04
C MET A 112 -7.82 -3.33 12.53
N LYS A 113 -7.84 -4.52 11.93
CA LYS A 113 -8.60 -5.64 12.50
C LYS A 113 -7.83 -6.18 13.69
N GLU A 114 -8.55 -6.55 14.75
CA GLU A 114 -7.96 -7.36 15.83
C GLU A 114 -7.25 -8.56 15.19
N CYS A 115 -5.99 -8.79 15.56
CA CYS A 115 -5.42 -10.13 15.43
C CYS A 115 -6.31 -11.04 16.27
N GLU A 116 -7.28 -11.70 15.65
CA GLU A 116 -7.95 -12.86 16.24
C GLU A 116 -6.86 -13.90 16.47
N MET A 117 -6.23 -13.87 17.65
CA MET A 117 -5.38 -14.95 18.10
C MET A 117 -6.28 -16.15 18.31
N SER A 118 -6.43 -16.96 17.26
CA SER A 118 -7.05 -18.29 17.34
C SER A 118 -6.20 -19.24 18.17
#